data_AF-A0A3L7PSD1-F1
#
_entry.id   AF-A0A3L7PSD1-F1
#
_cell.length_a   1.000
_cell.length_b   1.000
_cell.length_c   1.000
_cell.angle_alpha   90.00
_cell.angle_beta   90.00
_cell.angle_gamma   90.00
#
_symmetry.space_group_name_H-M   'P 1'
#
loop_
_entity.id
_entity.type
_entity.pdbx_description
1 polymer ?
#
loop_
_entity_poly.entity_id
_entity_poly.type
_entity_poly.pdbx_seq_one_letter_code
_entity_poly.pdbx_strand_id
1 'polypeptide(L)'
;MGRGLFGGKRLEAVWCPKNSCGCGVISMLALVLLPWLTLLCPAENPELAKPLGNAGGNRPELEKALRESTTEERPGMEFLIANMPDADLKSIKSGYLLENTRLAYKARRETPWGKSIPEAIFLNDVLPYSHVDETRDPWRKEFFDMCMPMVNGCKTPEEAARKLNAELFGRLKVKYSTKRRAPNQSAKETLETGLASCTGLSIVLADACRAVCVPARLVGTPLWSNKRGNHTWVEVWDKEWHFTGACEQDPQGLDRGWFVGDASQAKKDVFEHAIYAASFRRSKVWFPMVWAMRDHQVPGENVTDRYAKKIAGPNPTVRLMVRVVDSDGKRVTHKTVVSGPEFKKEGASRGETNDTNDFLTFDLPRAVEIEIEVAGVKQKVRTSETDKEQLVEIKLGK
;
A
#
# COMPACT_ATOMS: atom_id res chain seq x y z
N MET A 1 19.08 72.71 15.18
CA MET A 1 18.88 74.15 15.53
C MET A 1 17.65 74.60 14.77
N GLY A 2 16.52 75.02 15.32
CA GLY A 2 16.04 75.18 16.69
C GLY A 2 14.75 76.01 16.62
N ARG A 3 13.79 75.69 17.51
CA ARG A 3 12.68 76.53 18.00
C ARG A 3 11.57 76.84 16.96
N GLY A 4 10.28 76.60 17.16
CA GLY A 4 9.50 76.40 18.38
C GLY A 4 8.70 77.66 18.72
N LEU A 5 7.37 77.49 18.89
CA LEU A 5 6.52 77.97 20.00
C LEU A 5 5.26 78.80 19.66
N PHE A 6 4.13 78.29 20.20
CA PHE A 6 2.96 78.95 20.84
C PHE A 6 2.15 80.01 20.06
N GLY A 7 0.82 80.10 20.12
CA GLY A 7 -0.25 79.48 20.90
C GLY A 7 -1.52 80.34 20.76
N GLY A 8 -2.66 79.92 21.32
CA GLY A 8 -3.77 80.84 21.65
C GLY A 8 -5.20 80.42 21.25
N LYS A 9 -6.04 80.21 22.28
CA LYS A 9 -7.47 79.82 22.28
C LYS A 9 -8.46 80.97 22.00
N ARG A 10 -9.69 80.63 21.54
CA ARG A 10 -11.06 80.96 22.08
C ARG A 10 -12.08 80.90 20.92
N LEU A 11 -13.09 80.02 20.90
CA LEU A 11 -14.39 80.02 21.63
C LEU A 11 -15.17 81.33 21.51
N GLU A 12 -16.15 81.35 20.60
CA GLU A 12 -17.39 82.11 20.74
C GLU A 12 -18.58 81.20 20.40
N ALA A 13 -19.55 81.17 21.32
CA ALA A 13 -20.85 80.56 21.16
C ALA A 13 -21.88 81.69 21.12
N VAL A 14 -22.77 81.71 20.13
CA VAL A 14 -23.92 82.61 20.09
C VAL A 14 -25.14 81.85 19.56
N TRP A 15 -26.01 81.51 20.52
CA TRP A 15 -27.46 81.74 20.51
C TRP A 15 -28.40 80.88 19.64
N CYS A 16 -29.24 80.15 20.35
CA CYS A 16 -30.54 79.61 19.95
C CYS A 16 -31.62 80.68 20.14
N PRO A 17 -32.76 80.60 19.42
CA PRO A 17 -33.98 80.42 20.19
C PRO A 17 -34.94 79.36 19.64
N LYS A 18 -35.66 78.82 20.62
CA LYS A 18 -36.75 77.85 20.56
C LYS A 18 -37.88 78.29 19.63
N ASN A 19 -38.52 77.32 18.98
CA ASN A 19 -39.98 77.34 18.85
C ASN A 19 -40.55 75.92 18.84
N SER A 20 -41.76 75.86 19.38
CA SER A 20 -42.46 74.74 19.98
C SER A 20 -43.54 74.12 19.08
N CYS A 21 -43.99 72.93 19.49
CA CYS A 21 -45.30 72.31 19.23
C CYS A 21 -45.55 71.64 17.86
N GLY A 22 -45.98 70.38 17.93
CA GLY A 22 -47.09 69.90 17.09
C GLY A 22 -46.95 68.52 16.47
N CYS A 23 -47.73 67.57 17.00
CA CYS A 23 -48.36 66.42 16.34
C CYS A 23 -47.52 65.36 15.62
N GLY A 24 -47.75 64.11 16.04
CA GLY A 24 -47.06 62.94 15.54
C GLY A 24 -47.46 62.51 14.13
N VAL A 25 -46.59 61.68 13.56
CA VAL A 25 -46.97 60.58 12.68
C VAL A 25 -45.99 59.44 12.99
N ILE A 26 -46.55 58.30 13.37
CA ILE A 26 -45.84 57.03 13.48
C ILE A 26 -45.33 56.69 12.07
N SER A 27 -44.02 56.75 11.86
CA SER A 27 -43.41 56.23 10.64
C SER A 27 -42.41 55.14 11.01
N MET A 28 -42.88 53.90 10.89
CA MET A 28 -42.12 52.67 10.86
C MET A 28 -41.03 52.80 9.79
N LEU A 29 -39.80 53.15 10.19
CA LEU A 29 -38.63 53.05 9.33
C LEU A 29 -38.13 51.61 9.41
N ALA A 30 -38.48 50.85 8.38
CA ALA A 30 -37.97 49.51 8.13
C ALA A 30 -36.45 49.53 8.11
N LEU A 31 -35.84 48.91 9.13
CA LEU A 31 -34.46 48.46 9.09
C LEU A 31 -34.34 47.42 7.96
N VAL A 32 -33.89 47.88 6.79
CA VAL A 32 -33.43 46.99 5.73
C VAL A 32 -32.11 46.39 6.21
N LEU A 33 -32.22 45.27 6.93
CA LEU A 33 -31.11 44.34 7.15
C LEU A 33 -30.73 43.76 5.79
N LEU A 34 -29.75 44.36 5.13
CA LEU A 34 -28.99 43.68 4.07
C LEU A 34 -28.40 42.42 4.70
N PRO A 35 -28.80 41.20 4.31
CA PRO A 35 -28.06 40.03 4.73
C PRO A 35 -26.73 40.14 3.99
N TRP A 36 -25.66 40.43 4.71
CA TRP A 36 -24.35 40.00 4.27
C TRP A 36 -24.47 38.49 4.11
N LEU A 37 -24.68 38.04 2.87
CA LEU A 37 -24.33 36.69 2.47
C LEU A 37 -22.81 36.62 2.69
N THR A 38 -22.41 36.29 3.92
CA THR A 38 -21.19 35.55 4.12
C THR A 38 -21.42 34.28 3.30
N LEU A 39 -20.93 34.29 2.05
CA LEU A 39 -20.50 33.06 1.42
C LEU A 39 -19.66 32.39 2.50
N LEU A 40 -20.21 31.34 3.10
CA LEU A 40 -19.47 30.42 3.94
C LEU A 40 -18.37 29.89 3.03
N CYS A 41 -17.23 30.57 3.02
CA CYS A 41 -16.00 29.98 2.53
C CYS A 41 -15.90 28.69 3.36
N PRO A 42 -15.90 27.51 2.72
CA PRO A 42 -15.76 26.27 3.47
C PRO A 42 -14.55 26.44 4.37
N ALA A 43 -14.72 26.23 5.68
CA ALA A 43 -13.65 26.41 6.65
C ALA A 43 -12.38 25.73 6.11
N GLU A 44 -11.31 26.49 5.90
CA GLU A 44 -10.08 25.93 5.35
C GLU A 44 -9.63 24.78 6.26
N ASN A 45 -9.47 23.59 5.68
CA ASN A 45 -9.00 22.43 6.42
C ASN A 45 -7.58 22.74 6.97
N PRO A 46 -7.42 22.86 8.30
CA PRO A 46 -6.17 23.34 8.89
C PRO A 46 -4.99 22.40 8.61
N GLU A 47 -5.27 21.12 8.32
CA GLU A 47 -4.26 20.13 7.93
C GLU A 47 -3.57 20.46 6.60
N LEU A 48 -4.15 21.33 5.76
CA LEU A 48 -3.60 21.69 4.45
C LEU A 48 -2.61 22.86 4.50
N ALA A 49 -2.62 23.67 5.57
CA ALA A 49 -1.79 24.87 5.65
C ALA A 49 -0.29 24.55 5.50
N LYS A 50 0.18 23.53 6.23
CA LYS A 50 1.59 23.09 6.16
C LYS A 50 1.94 22.44 4.81
N PRO A 51 1.21 21.44 4.29
CA PRO A 51 1.47 20.89 2.95
C PRO A 51 1.48 21.94 1.83
N LEU A 52 0.50 22.85 1.80
CA LEU A 52 0.45 23.90 0.78
C LEU A 52 1.62 24.89 0.91
N GLY A 53 2.08 25.16 2.14
CA GLY A 53 3.32 25.90 2.37
C GLY A 53 4.56 25.16 1.84
N ASN A 54 4.64 23.85 2.06
CA ASN A 54 5.76 23.00 1.60
C ASN A 54 5.83 22.82 0.08
N ALA A 55 4.72 23.02 -0.64
CA ALA A 55 4.63 22.88 -2.09
C ALA A 55 5.45 23.91 -2.88
N GLY A 56 5.82 25.03 -2.25
CA GLY A 56 6.61 26.09 -2.90
C GLY A 56 5.97 26.58 -4.19
N GLY A 57 6.73 26.63 -5.28
CA GLY A 57 6.24 27.07 -6.59
C GLY A 57 5.13 26.19 -7.20
N ASN A 58 4.93 24.97 -6.68
CA ASN A 58 3.89 24.05 -7.15
C ASN A 58 2.54 24.25 -6.43
N ARG A 59 2.47 25.12 -5.41
CA ARG A 59 1.23 25.43 -4.68
C ARG A 59 0.02 25.73 -5.58
N PRO A 60 0.13 26.53 -6.67
CA PRO A 60 -1.01 26.82 -7.54
C PRO A 60 -1.64 25.57 -8.17
N GLU A 61 -0.85 24.53 -8.45
CA GLU A 61 -1.34 23.26 -8.99
C GLU A 61 -2.17 22.50 -7.96
N LEU A 62 -1.72 22.46 -6.70
CA LEU A 62 -2.46 21.80 -5.61
C LEU A 62 -3.76 22.54 -5.29
N GLU A 63 -3.74 23.87 -5.26
CA GLU A 63 -4.95 24.67 -5.08
C GLU A 63 -5.92 24.54 -6.26
N LYS A 64 -5.40 24.40 -7.49
CA LYS A 64 -6.23 24.09 -8.66
C LYS A 64 -6.91 22.72 -8.52
N ALA A 65 -6.17 21.68 -8.10
CA ALA A 65 -6.73 20.35 -7.87
C ALA A 65 -7.85 20.39 -6.82
N LEU A 66 -7.65 21.14 -5.74
CA LEU A 66 -8.65 21.38 -4.71
C LEU A 66 -9.91 22.07 -5.26
N ARG A 67 -9.75 23.16 -6.03
CA ARG A 67 -10.88 23.90 -6.62
C ARG A 67 -11.66 23.12 -7.68
N GLU A 68 -10.98 22.30 -8.47
CA GLU A 68 -11.57 21.53 -9.58
C GLU A 68 -12.09 20.14 -9.16
N SER A 69 -11.86 19.74 -7.91
CA SER A 69 -12.47 18.54 -7.33
C SER A 69 -13.97 18.78 -7.11
N THR A 70 -14.80 17.80 -7.44
CA THR A 70 -16.23 17.87 -7.12
C THR A 70 -16.45 17.82 -5.59
N THR A 71 -17.65 18.18 -5.12
CA THR A 71 -18.01 18.09 -3.69
C THR A 71 -17.77 16.70 -3.11
N GLU A 72 -18.03 15.64 -3.89
CA GLU A 72 -17.80 14.25 -3.47
C GLU A 72 -16.30 13.91 -3.37
N GLU A 73 -15.49 14.42 -4.30
CA GLU A 73 -14.06 14.13 -4.40
C GLU A 73 -13.20 15.01 -3.50
N ARG A 74 -13.73 16.16 -3.05
CA ARG A 74 -13.01 17.17 -2.27
C ARG A 74 -12.35 16.59 -1.02
N PRO A 75 -13.03 15.80 -0.15
CA PRO A 75 -12.37 15.18 1.01
C PRO A 75 -11.20 14.27 0.63
N GLY A 76 -11.30 13.56 -0.51
CA GLY A 76 -10.23 12.74 -1.03
C GLY A 76 -9.03 13.54 -1.50
N MET A 77 -9.25 14.63 -2.23
CA MET A 77 -8.18 15.53 -2.67
C MET A 77 -7.45 16.17 -1.48
N GLU A 78 -8.20 16.59 -0.46
CA GLU A 78 -7.63 17.12 0.77
C GLU A 78 -6.79 16.07 1.49
N PHE A 79 -7.28 14.82 1.59
CA PHE A 79 -6.53 13.72 2.16
C PHE A 79 -5.21 13.48 1.42
N LEU A 80 -5.22 13.49 0.08
CA LEU A 80 -4.01 13.29 -0.73
C LEU A 80 -2.97 14.39 -0.45
N ILE A 81 -3.38 15.66 -0.47
CA ILE A 81 -2.47 16.80 -0.25
C ILE A 81 -1.96 16.83 1.20
N ALA A 82 -2.79 16.49 2.18
CA ALA A 82 -2.39 16.44 3.57
C ALA A 82 -1.29 15.39 3.84
N ASN A 83 -1.27 14.30 3.06
CA ASN A 83 -0.48 13.11 3.38
C ASN A 83 0.64 12.79 2.39
N MET A 84 0.61 13.33 1.16
CA MET A 84 1.63 13.03 0.16
C MET A 84 3.06 13.44 0.60
N PRO A 85 4.10 12.74 0.10
CA PRO A 85 5.50 13.11 0.33
C PRO A 85 5.84 14.53 -0.11
N ASP A 86 6.85 15.13 0.53
CA ASP A 86 7.29 16.50 0.19
C ASP A 86 7.79 16.63 -1.26
N ALA A 87 8.35 15.56 -1.84
CA ALA A 87 8.72 15.52 -3.25
C ALA A 87 7.51 15.65 -4.18
N ASP A 88 6.40 14.99 -3.82
CA ASP A 88 5.16 15.00 -4.59
C ASP A 88 4.46 16.36 -4.47
N LEU A 89 4.47 16.99 -3.29
CA LEU A 89 3.97 18.36 -3.10
C LEU A 89 4.62 19.38 -4.05
N LYS A 90 5.91 19.19 -4.34
CA LYS A 90 6.72 20.10 -5.17
C LYS A 90 6.65 19.82 -6.66
N SER A 91 6.11 18.69 -7.09
CA SER A 91 6.26 18.22 -8.48
C SER A 91 4.96 17.76 -9.15
N ILE A 92 4.04 17.12 -8.41
CA ILE A 92 2.82 16.57 -8.99
C ILE A 92 1.88 17.69 -9.45
N LYS A 93 1.34 17.52 -10.65
CA LYS A 93 0.45 18.48 -11.31
C LYS A 93 -1.01 18.20 -11.01
N SER A 94 -1.85 19.23 -11.11
CA SER A 94 -3.27 19.15 -10.78
C SER A 94 -3.99 18.09 -11.61
N GLY A 95 -3.64 18.00 -12.91
CA GLY A 95 -4.24 17.04 -13.85
C GLY A 95 -4.04 15.58 -13.42
N TYR A 96 -2.85 15.24 -12.92
CA TYR A 96 -2.54 13.90 -12.42
C TYR A 96 -3.40 13.54 -11.21
N LEU A 97 -3.49 14.44 -10.22
CA LEU A 97 -4.31 14.21 -9.02
C LEU A 97 -5.80 14.11 -9.35
N LEU A 98 -6.29 14.98 -10.23
CA LEU A 98 -7.70 15.01 -10.63
C LEU A 98 -8.09 13.73 -11.38
N GLU A 99 -7.27 13.28 -12.34
CA GLU A 99 -7.52 12.02 -13.06
C GLU A 99 -7.51 10.81 -12.12
N ASN A 100 -6.48 10.70 -11.27
CA ASN A 100 -6.41 9.63 -10.27
C ASN A 100 -7.65 9.60 -9.36
N THR A 101 -8.03 10.77 -8.82
CA THR A 101 -9.17 10.90 -7.90
C THR A 101 -10.47 10.54 -8.60
N ARG A 102 -10.73 11.08 -9.79
CA ARG A 102 -11.94 10.77 -10.57
C ARG A 102 -12.08 9.28 -10.85
N LEU A 103 -10.99 8.61 -11.23
CA LEU A 103 -10.99 7.17 -11.50
C LEU A 103 -11.20 6.34 -10.23
N ALA A 104 -10.61 6.73 -9.10
CA ALA A 104 -10.83 6.05 -7.82
C ALA A 104 -12.30 6.12 -7.38
N TYR A 105 -12.91 7.31 -7.45
CA TYR A 105 -14.32 7.51 -7.14
C TYR A 105 -15.25 6.85 -8.16
N LYS A 106 -14.87 6.82 -9.45
CA LYS A 106 -15.59 6.05 -10.48
C LYS A 106 -15.63 4.56 -10.14
N ALA A 107 -14.48 3.95 -9.82
CA ALA A 107 -14.42 2.55 -9.40
C ALA A 107 -15.27 2.29 -8.15
N ARG A 108 -15.27 3.23 -7.19
CA ARG A 108 -16.10 3.15 -5.98
C ARG A 108 -17.61 3.15 -6.28
N ARG A 109 -18.04 3.87 -7.32
CA ARG A 109 -19.45 3.89 -7.74
C ARG A 109 -19.85 2.65 -8.55
N GLU A 110 -18.94 2.14 -9.37
CA GLU A 110 -19.24 1.08 -10.35
C GLU A 110 -19.11 -0.35 -9.80
N THR A 111 -18.35 -0.54 -8.72
CA THR A 111 -18.14 -1.87 -8.13
C THR A 111 -19.20 -2.20 -7.06
N PRO A 112 -19.65 -3.47 -6.96
CA PRO A 112 -20.66 -3.87 -5.96
C PRO A 112 -20.25 -3.60 -4.50
N TRP A 113 -18.96 -3.65 -4.20
CA TRP A 113 -18.41 -3.43 -2.86
C TRP A 113 -18.04 -1.97 -2.56
N GLY A 114 -17.93 -1.10 -3.57
CA GLY A 114 -17.37 0.25 -3.35
C GLY A 114 -18.12 1.09 -2.30
N LYS A 115 -19.43 0.86 -2.13
CA LYS A 115 -20.26 1.50 -1.10
C LYS A 115 -20.06 0.93 0.31
N SER A 116 -19.62 -0.32 0.46
CA SER A 116 -19.38 -0.94 1.76
C SER A 116 -17.99 -0.64 2.33
N ILE A 117 -17.06 -0.14 1.49
CA ILE A 117 -15.72 0.24 1.94
C ILE A 117 -15.80 1.47 2.85
N PRO A 118 -15.33 1.39 4.11
CA PRO A 118 -15.28 2.52 5.02
C PRO A 118 -14.44 3.66 4.44
N GLU A 119 -14.86 4.90 4.66
CA GLU A 119 -14.19 6.07 4.07
C GLU A 119 -12.70 6.14 4.42
N ALA A 120 -12.33 5.87 5.67
CA ALA A 120 -10.92 5.87 6.09
C ALA A 120 -10.06 4.83 5.33
N ILE A 121 -10.62 3.66 5.02
CA ILE A 121 -9.97 2.60 4.23
C ILE A 121 -9.90 3.01 2.76
N PHE A 122 -10.97 3.56 2.19
CA PHE A 122 -10.96 4.06 0.82
C PHE A 122 -9.87 5.14 0.63
N LEU A 123 -9.82 6.13 1.53
CA LEU A 123 -8.86 7.22 1.44
C LEU A 123 -7.40 6.73 1.56
N ASN A 124 -7.12 5.76 2.42
CA ASN A 124 -5.75 5.31 2.68
C ASN A 124 -5.28 4.16 1.77
N ASP A 125 -6.19 3.32 1.28
CA ASP A 125 -5.85 2.03 0.67
C ASP A 125 -6.49 1.80 -0.71
N VAL A 126 -7.30 2.74 -1.21
CA VAL A 126 -7.82 2.74 -2.60
C VAL A 126 -7.39 3.99 -3.37
N LEU A 127 -7.65 5.18 -2.82
CA LEU A 127 -7.44 6.48 -3.46
C LEU A 127 -5.97 6.81 -3.81
N PRO A 128 -4.96 6.43 -2.99
CA PRO A 128 -3.60 6.85 -3.26
C PRO A 128 -3.05 6.36 -4.60
N TYR A 129 -2.27 7.21 -5.25
CA TYR A 129 -1.64 6.96 -6.55
C TYR A 129 -0.29 6.23 -6.45
N SER A 130 0.15 5.91 -5.24
CA SER A 130 1.40 5.19 -4.97
C SER A 130 1.29 4.36 -3.69
N HIS A 131 2.24 3.45 -3.52
CA HIS A 131 2.39 2.54 -2.40
C HIS A 131 3.65 2.83 -1.58
N VAL A 132 4.77 3.11 -2.24
CA VAL A 132 6.07 3.43 -1.65
C VAL A 132 6.73 4.60 -2.42
N ASP A 133 8.02 4.55 -2.68
CA ASP A 133 8.81 5.52 -3.44
C ASP A 133 8.93 5.19 -4.94
N GLU A 134 8.05 4.35 -5.50
CA GLU A 134 8.06 4.02 -6.93
C GLU A 134 7.83 5.23 -7.83
N THR A 135 8.29 5.17 -9.09
CA THR A 135 8.06 6.23 -10.08
C THR A 135 6.57 6.58 -10.19
N ARG A 136 6.23 7.87 -10.18
CA ARG A 136 4.84 8.35 -10.26
C ARG A 136 4.32 8.26 -11.70
N ASP A 137 3.70 7.13 -12.03
CA ASP A 137 3.07 6.90 -13.34
C ASP A 137 1.54 7.07 -13.27
N PRO A 138 0.87 7.47 -14.37
CA PRO A 138 -0.59 7.55 -14.43
C PRO A 138 -1.23 6.16 -14.67
N TRP A 139 -0.84 5.17 -13.86
CA TRP A 139 -1.21 3.75 -14.03
C TRP A 139 -2.71 3.49 -13.92
N ARG A 140 -3.43 4.27 -13.10
CA ARG A 140 -4.82 3.97 -12.71
C ARG A 140 -5.76 3.83 -13.89
N LYS A 141 -5.60 4.65 -14.94
CA LYS A 141 -6.49 4.58 -16.10
C LYS A 141 -6.33 3.25 -16.84
N GLU A 142 -5.09 2.88 -17.16
CA GLU A 142 -4.80 1.64 -17.88
C GLU A 142 -5.26 0.42 -17.07
N PHE A 143 -4.96 0.39 -15.78
CA PHE A 143 -5.40 -0.70 -14.91
C PHE A 143 -6.91 -0.73 -14.71
N PHE A 144 -7.59 0.42 -14.62
CA PHE A 144 -9.05 0.49 -14.54
C PHE A 144 -9.68 -0.15 -15.78
N ASP A 145 -9.27 0.30 -16.98
CA ASP A 145 -9.81 -0.18 -18.25
C ASP A 145 -9.54 -1.68 -18.45
N MET A 146 -8.39 -2.16 -17.97
CA MET A 146 -7.98 -3.56 -18.06
C MET A 146 -8.70 -4.48 -17.06
N CYS A 147 -8.81 -4.04 -15.80
CA CYS A 147 -9.20 -4.87 -14.66
C CYS A 147 -10.70 -4.86 -14.37
N MET A 148 -11.42 -3.76 -14.68
CA MET A 148 -12.88 -3.70 -14.48
C MET A 148 -13.62 -4.84 -15.21
N PRO A 149 -13.30 -5.17 -16.49
CA PRO A 149 -13.89 -6.34 -17.15
C PRO A 149 -13.51 -7.67 -16.51
N MET A 150 -12.29 -7.79 -15.97
CA MET A 150 -11.82 -9.03 -15.33
C MET A 150 -12.65 -9.34 -14.08
N VAL A 151 -12.93 -8.34 -13.25
CA VAL A 151 -13.70 -8.52 -12.01
C VAL A 151 -15.21 -8.50 -12.23
N ASN A 152 -15.68 -8.49 -13.48
CA ASN A 152 -17.10 -8.60 -13.77
C ASN A 152 -17.67 -9.90 -13.19
N GLY A 153 -18.79 -9.79 -12.47
CA GLY A 153 -19.44 -10.90 -11.77
C GLY A 153 -18.90 -11.18 -10.37
N CYS A 154 -17.75 -10.62 -9.96
CA CYS A 154 -17.29 -10.67 -8.57
C CYS A 154 -18.23 -9.85 -7.67
N LYS A 155 -18.47 -10.32 -6.45
CA LYS A 155 -19.39 -9.72 -5.48
C LYS A 155 -18.65 -9.06 -4.32
N THR A 156 -17.43 -9.50 -4.02
CA THR A 156 -16.65 -9.02 -2.87
C THR A 156 -15.24 -8.59 -3.27
N PRO A 157 -14.56 -7.75 -2.45
CA PRO A 157 -13.16 -7.43 -2.64
C PRO A 157 -12.25 -8.66 -2.69
N GLU A 158 -12.51 -9.68 -1.85
CA GLU A 158 -11.75 -10.94 -1.87
C GLU A 158 -11.84 -11.62 -3.25
N GLU A 159 -13.06 -11.83 -3.75
CA GLU A 159 -13.28 -12.51 -5.04
C GLU A 159 -12.56 -11.78 -6.18
N ALA A 160 -12.65 -10.45 -6.18
CA ALA A 160 -11.97 -9.59 -7.16
C ALA A 160 -10.45 -9.70 -7.06
N ALA A 161 -9.87 -9.60 -5.86
CA ALA A 161 -8.42 -9.70 -5.66
C ALA A 161 -7.87 -11.08 -6.07
N ARG A 162 -8.56 -12.16 -5.72
CA ARG A 162 -8.18 -13.52 -6.12
C ARG A 162 -8.20 -13.69 -7.64
N LYS A 163 -9.24 -13.17 -8.30
CA LYS A 163 -9.36 -13.23 -9.76
C LYS A 163 -8.27 -12.43 -10.46
N LEU A 164 -7.99 -11.22 -9.98
CA LEU A 164 -6.88 -10.40 -10.48
C LEU A 164 -5.55 -11.14 -10.32
N ASN A 165 -5.24 -11.67 -9.14
CA ASN A 165 -3.98 -12.37 -8.91
C ASN A 165 -3.82 -13.62 -9.79
N ALA A 166 -4.91 -14.34 -10.08
CA ALA A 166 -4.90 -15.52 -10.95
C ALA A 166 -4.64 -15.20 -12.43
N GLU A 167 -5.15 -14.06 -12.94
CA GLU A 167 -5.21 -13.77 -14.38
C GLU A 167 -4.23 -12.67 -14.82
N LEU A 168 -3.97 -11.68 -13.97
CA LEU A 168 -3.28 -10.43 -14.34
C LEU A 168 -1.86 -10.68 -14.84
N PHE A 169 -1.04 -11.41 -14.09
CA PHE A 169 0.38 -11.59 -14.41
C PHE A 169 0.60 -12.35 -15.72
N GLY A 170 -0.25 -13.35 -16.00
CA GLY A 170 -0.25 -14.05 -17.28
C GLY A 170 -0.61 -13.12 -18.44
N ARG A 171 -1.60 -12.25 -18.25
CA ARG A 171 -2.01 -11.25 -19.25
C ARG A 171 -0.92 -10.20 -19.51
N LEU A 172 -0.25 -9.75 -18.46
CA LEU A 172 0.83 -8.76 -18.52
C LEU A 172 2.17 -9.37 -18.97
N LYS A 173 2.29 -10.71 -19.02
CA LYS A 173 3.54 -11.45 -19.27
C LYS A 173 4.65 -11.06 -18.29
N VAL A 174 4.27 -10.74 -17.06
CA VAL A 174 5.18 -10.36 -15.97
C VAL A 174 5.47 -11.60 -15.13
N LYS A 175 6.73 -11.78 -14.74
CA LYS A 175 7.16 -12.87 -13.86
C LYS A 175 8.17 -12.38 -12.83
N TYR A 176 8.30 -13.15 -11.75
CA TYR A 176 9.33 -12.89 -10.75
C TYR A 176 10.73 -13.00 -11.37
N SER A 177 11.60 -12.05 -11.05
CA SER A 177 13.04 -12.13 -11.29
C SER A 177 13.80 -11.10 -10.46
N THR A 178 15.01 -11.48 -10.02
CA THR A 178 15.98 -10.53 -9.44
C THR A 178 16.80 -9.78 -10.51
N LYS A 179 16.67 -10.14 -11.79
CA LYS A 179 17.31 -9.45 -12.95
C LYS A 179 16.45 -8.29 -13.50
N ARG A 180 15.83 -7.58 -12.57
CA ARG A 180 14.95 -6.43 -12.78
C ARG A 180 15.73 -5.10 -12.64
N ARG A 181 15.18 -4.00 -13.14
CA ARG A 181 15.79 -2.65 -13.13
C ARG A 181 15.96 -2.08 -11.72
N ALA A 182 14.93 -2.20 -10.88
CA ALA A 182 14.93 -1.74 -9.49
C ALA A 182 13.97 -2.58 -8.63
N PRO A 183 14.18 -2.67 -7.30
CA PRO A 183 13.26 -3.41 -6.44
C PRO A 183 11.83 -2.84 -6.43
N ASN A 184 11.71 -1.52 -6.42
CA ASN A 184 10.49 -0.71 -6.32
C ASN A 184 9.98 -0.21 -7.69
N GLN A 185 10.15 -1.01 -8.74
CA GLN A 185 9.64 -0.66 -10.07
C GLN A 185 8.16 -0.30 -10.02
N SER A 186 7.80 0.79 -10.68
CA SER A 186 6.39 1.12 -10.91
C SER A 186 5.72 0.08 -11.82
N ALA A 187 4.40 0.17 -11.95
CA ALA A 187 3.66 -0.68 -12.87
C ALA A 187 4.21 -0.57 -14.30
N LYS A 188 4.44 0.66 -14.78
CA LYS A 188 4.97 0.91 -16.13
C LYS A 188 6.36 0.29 -16.33
N GLU A 189 7.29 0.51 -15.40
CA GLU A 189 8.65 -0.04 -15.49
C GLU A 189 8.66 -1.58 -15.44
N THR A 190 7.73 -2.16 -14.67
CA THR A 190 7.51 -3.62 -14.65
C THR A 190 7.00 -4.14 -15.98
N LEU A 191 6.04 -3.45 -16.60
CA LEU A 191 5.49 -3.82 -17.91
C LEU A 191 6.52 -3.72 -19.04
N GLU A 192 7.40 -2.71 -19.01
CA GLU A 192 8.47 -2.53 -20.00
C GLU A 192 9.47 -3.70 -20.03
N THR A 193 9.72 -4.32 -18.87
CA THR A 193 10.73 -5.39 -18.74
C THR A 193 10.12 -6.79 -18.68
N GLY A 194 8.87 -6.92 -18.25
CA GLY A 194 8.23 -8.21 -17.94
C GLY A 194 8.82 -8.91 -16.70
N LEU A 195 9.68 -8.22 -15.93
CA LEU A 195 10.43 -8.78 -14.81
C LEU A 195 10.31 -7.88 -13.58
N ALA A 196 9.99 -8.48 -12.43
CA ALA A 196 9.93 -7.77 -11.16
C ALA A 196 10.34 -8.65 -9.98
N SER A 197 10.84 -8.06 -8.89
CA SER A 197 10.96 -8.74 -7.60
C SER A 197 9.62 -8.74 -6.84
N CYS A 198 9.57 -9.37 -5.67
CA CYS A 198 8.39 -9.44 -4.81
C CYS A 198 7.72 -8.07 -4.58
N THR A 199 8.50 -7.00 -4.37
CA THR A 199 7.98 -5.63 -4.24
C THR A 199 7.30 -5.14 -5.54
N GLY A 200 7.97 -5.20 -6.69
CA GLY A 200 7.38 -4.77 -7.98
C GLY A 200 6.13 -5.58 -8.38
N LEU A 201 6.12 -6.90 -8.12
CA LEU A 201 4.91 -7.72 -8.31
C LEU A 201 3.79 -7.27 -7.37
N SER A 202 4.11 -6.93 -6.12
CA SER A 202 3.14 -6.43 -5.13
C SER A 202 2.58 -5.07 -5.52
N ILE A 203 3.41 -4.17 -6.08
CA ILE A 203 2.95 -2.88 -6.64
C ILE A 203 1.93 -3.13 -7.76
N VAL A 204 2.27 -3.97 -8.75
CA VAL A 204 1.36 -4.29 -9.86
C VAL A 204 0.04 -4.88 -9.40
N LEU A 205 0.06 -5.84 -8.47
CA LEU A 205 -1.18 -6.44 -7.95
C LEU A 205 -2.00 -5.41 -7.15
N ALA A 206 -1.35 -4.61 -6.30
CA ALA A 206 -2.05 -3.65 -5.47
C ALA A 206 -2.62 -2.48 -6.30
N ASP A 207 -1.92 -2.03 -7.35
CA ASP A 207 -2.44 -1.08 -8.35
C ASP A 207 -3.69 -1.66 -9.04
N ALA A 208 -3.65 -2.92 -9.47
CA ALA A 208 -4.81 -3.58 -10.08
C ALA A 208 -6.01 -3.66 -9.13
N CYS A 209 -5.78 -4.02 -7.87
CA CYS A 209 -6.82 -4.01 -6.83
C CYS A 209 -7.41 -2.59 -6.65
N ARG A 210 -6.55 -1.58 -6.46
CA ARG A 210 -6.97 -0.20 -6.25
C ARG A 210 -7.71 0.40 -7.44
N ALA A 211 -7.36 0.00 -8.66
CA ALA A 211 -8.04 0.41 -9.89
C ALA A 211 -9.50 -0.04 -9.92
N VAL A 212 -9.85 -1.15 -9.28
CA VAL A 212 -11.22 -1.66 -9.17
C VAL A 212 -11.79 -1.51 -7.75
N CYS A 213 -11.36 -0.49 -7.01
CA CYS A 213 -11.84 -0.17 -5.66
C CYS A 213 -11.72 -1.31 -4.63
N VAL A 214 -10.79 -2.26 -4.82
CA VAL A 214 -10.39 -3.22 -3.80
C VAL A 214 -9.30 -2.55 -2.95
N PRO A 215 -9.52 -2.30 -1.64
CA PRO A 215 -8.49 -1.68 -0.82
C PRO A 215 -7.32 -2.63 -0.66
N ALA A 216 -6.13 -2.17 -1.02
CA ALA A 216 -4.92 -2.97 -1.02
C ALA A 216 -3.70 -2.16 -0.58
N ARG A 217 -2.76 -2.81 0.09
CA ARG A 217 -1.51 -2.21 0.55
C ARG A 217 -0.36 -3.20 0.51
N LEU A 218 0.86 -2.68 0.35
CA LEU A 218 2.08 -3.47 0.45
C LEU A 218 2.34 -3.81 1.90
N VAL A 219 2.77 -5.06 2.13
CA VAL A 219 3.21 -5.54 3.44
C VAL A 219 4.53 -6.26 3.27
N GLY A 220 5.44 -6.14 4.22
CA GLY A 220 6.72 -6.80 4.11
C GLY A 220 7.48 -6.92 5.41
N THR A 221 8.47 -7.80 5.39
CA THR A 221 9.50 -7.87 6.43
C THR A 221 10.85 -7.45 5.85
N PRO A 222 11.64 -6.63 6.57
CA PRO A 222 12.97 -6.24 6.12
C PRO A 222 13.95 -7.42 6.07
N LEU A 223 13.78 -8.37 6.98
CA LEU A 223 14.61 -9.56 7.09
C LEU A 223 13.86 -10.64 7.90
N TRP A 224 13.62 -11.80 7.31
CA TRP A 224 13.06 -12.93 8.04
C TRP A 224 13.86 -13.25 9.31
N SER A 225 13.20 -13.78 10.36
CA SER A 225 13.86 -14.16 11.63
C SER A 225 14.98 -15.21 11.46
N ASN A 226 14.93 -16.00 10.38
CA ASN A 226 15.96 -16.96 9.98
C ASN A 226 17.05 -16.35 9.06
N LYS A 227 17.00 -15.04 8.82
CA LYS A 227 17.94 -14.24 8.02
C LYS A 227 17.95 -14.57 6.52
N ARG A 228 16.96 -15.28 5.99
CA ARG A 228 16.83 -15.57 4.53
C ARG A 228 16.31 -14.36 3.72
N GLY A 229 16.90 -13.19 3.90
CA GLY A 229 16.51 -11.99 3.16
C GLY A 229 15.12 -11.43 3.52
N ASN A 230 14.62 -10.55 2.67
CA ASN A 230 13.33 -9.86 2.83
C ASN A 230 12.23 -10.52 2.01
N HIS A 231 10.99 -10.06 2.20
CA HIS A 231 9.89 -10.34 1.29
C HIS A 231 8.82 -9.25 1.39
N THR A 232 8.11 -9.01 0.28
CA THR A 232 6.97 -8.10 0.18
C THR A 232 5.81 -8.83 -0.49
N TRP A 233 4.62 -8.68 0.07
CA TRP A 233 3.35 -9.21 -0.43
C TRP A 233 2.25 -8.14 -0.31
N VAL A 234 0.99 -8.54 -0.55
CA VAL A 234 -0.16 -7.63 -0.54
C VAL A 234 -1.15 -8.02 0.56
N GLU A 235 -1.62 -7.03 1.32
CA GLU A 235 -2.84 -7.13 2.12
C GLU A 235 -4.02 -6.52 1.35
N VAL A 236 -5.19 -7.16 1.43
CA VAL A 236 -6.47 -6.77 0.83
C VAL A 236 -7.53 -6.67 1.93
N TRP A 237 -8.35 -5.63 1.89
CA TRP A 237 -9.43 -5.45 2.87
C TRP A 237 -10.76 -5.98 2.34
N ASP A 238 -11.34 -6.95 3.05
CA ASP A 238 -12.73 -7.38 2.91
C ASP A 238 -13.34 -7.55 4.31
N LYS A 239 -13.82 -6.44 4.87
CA LYS A 239 -14.27 -6.28 6.29
C LYS A 239 -13.13 -6.41 7.32
N GLU A 240 -12.11 -7.20 7.02
CA GLU A 240 -10.84 -7.29 7.74
C GLU A 240 -9.68 -7.40 6.74
N TRP A 241 -8.44 -7.30 7.23
CA TRP A 241 -7.25 -7.42 6.40
C TRP A 241 -6.89 -8.89 6.21
N HIS A 242 -6.86 -9.30 4.94
CA HIS A 242 -6.37 -10.61 4.50
C HIS A 242 -5.09 -10.42 3.66
N PHE A 243 -4.26 -11.46 3.52
CA PHE A 243 -3.04 -11.37 2.71
C PHE A 243 -3.01 -12.33 1.52
N THR A 244 -2.20 -11.99 0.51
CA THR A 244 -1.87 -12.86 -0.62
C THR A 244 -0.49 -12.54 -1.18
N GLY A 245 0.22 -13.55 -1.67
CA GLY A 245 1.44 -13.36 -2.45
C GLY A 245 1.12 -12.82 -3.85
N ALA A 246 1.95 -11.95 -4.40
CA ALA A 246 1.74 -11.39 -5.74
C ALA A 246 2.30 -12.33 -6.82
N CYS A 247 1.47 -12.69 -7.80
CA CYS A 247 1.78 -13.73 -8.80
C CYS A 247 1.87 -15.15 -8.19
N GLU A 248 1.24 -15.34 -7.03
CA GLU A 248 1.30 -16.56 -6.22
C GLU A 248 -0.09 -16.95 -5.71
N GLN A 249 -1.10 -16.84 -6.57
CA GLN A 249 -2.49 -17.11 -6.21
C GLN A 249 -2.67 -18.54 -5.67
N ASP A 250 -3.33 -18.65 -4.51
CA ASP A 250 -3.77 -19.93 -3.95
C ASP A 250 -5.26 -20.17 -4.31
N PRO A 251 -5.61 -21.30 -4.95
CA PRO A 251 -7.00 -21.66 -5.25
C PRO A 251 -7.91 -21.71 -4.03
N GLN A 252 -7.36 -21.96 -2.84
CA GLN A 252 -8.12 -22.10 -1.60
C GLN A 252 -8.50 -20.76 -0.94
N GLY A 253 -8.00 -19.62 -1.43
CA GLY A 253 -8.37 -18.31 -0.89
C GLY A 253 -7.18 -17.44 -0.50
N LEU A 254 -7.50 -16.33 0.18
CA LEU A 254 -6.51 -15.47 0.82
C LEU A 254 -5.97 -16.12 2.11
N ASP A 255 -5.06 -15.43 2.78
CA ASP A 255 -4.36 -15.86 4.01
C ASP A 255 -3.53 -17.14 3.84
N ARG A 256 -3.03 -17.31 2.63
CA ARG A 256 -2.22 -18.45 2.21
C ARG A 256 -1.02 -17.97 1.40
N GLY A 257 0.08 -18.67 1.56
CA GLY A 257 1.35 -18.36 0.90
C GLY A 257 2.48 -19.22 1.45
N TRP A 258 3.54 -19.39 0.67
CA TRP A 258 4.72 -20.16 1.08
C TRP A 258 5.45 -19.53 2.29
N PHE A 259 5.29 -18.22 2.46
CA PHE A 259 5.94 -17.41 3.50
C PHE A 259 5.24 -17.47 4.87
N VAL A 260 4.05 -18.08 4.98
CA VAL A 260 3.26 -18.09 6.24
C VAL A 260 4.05 -18.66 7.42
N GLY A 261 4.83 -19.71 7.19
CA GLY A 261 5.71 -20.30 8.21
C GLY A 261 6.78 -19.32 8.71
N ASP A 262 7.37 -18.54 7.82
CA ASP A 262 8.42 -17.57 8.16
C ASP A 262 7.80 -16.32 8.82
N ALA A 263 6.66 -15.84 8.32
CA ALA A 263 5.91 -14.73 8.89
C ALA A 263 5.40 -15.02 10.32
N SER A 264 5.05 -16.28 10.60
CA SER A 264 4.64 -16.69 11.95
C SER A 264 5.74 -16.54 13.01
N GLN A 265 7.00 -16.44 12.59
CA GLN A 265 8.17 -16.29 13.45
C GLN A 265 8.65 -14.83 13.55
N ALA A 266 7.89 -13.87 13.01
CA ALA A 266 8.20 -12.45 13.10
C ALA A 266 8.26 -11.98 14.56
N LYS A 267 9.08 -10.96 14.82
CA LYS A 267 9.31 -10.41 16.16
C LYS A 267 8.95 -8.93 16.18
N LYS A 268 7.81 -8.61 16.82
CA LYS A 268 7.22 -7.26 16.80
C LYS A 268 8.19 -6.17 17.24
N ASP A 269 8.99 -6.44 18.27
CA ASP A 269 9.88 -5.47 18.90
C ASP A 269 11.30 -5.46 18.31
N VAL A 270 11.55 -6.25 17.26
CA VAL A 270 12.84 -6.26 16.55
C VAL A 270 12.60 -5.72 15.14
N PHE A 271 13.07 -4.50 14.89
CA PHE A 271 12.74 -3.74 13.69
C PHE A 271 12.95 -4.54 12.40
N GLU A 272 14.07 -5.24 12.27
CA GLU A 272 14.44 -6.02 11.09
C GLU A 272 13.56 -7.25 10.88
N HIS A 273 12.96 -7.80 11.96
CA HIS A 273 12.20 -9.05 11.96
C HIS A 273 10.70 -8.86 12.16
N ALA A 274 10.25 -7.62 12.29
CA ALA A 274 8.84 -7.25 12.32
C ALA A 274 8.27 -7.25 10.90
N ILE A 275 6.94 -7.14 10.83
CA ILE A 275 6.18 -7.03 9.60
C ILE A 275 5.46 -5.67 9.59
N TYR A 276 5.61 -4.94 8.49
CA TYR A 276 5.06 -3.61 8.32
C TYR A 276 4.16 -3.55 7.11
N ALA A 277 3.04 -2.84 7.22
CA ALA A 277 2.20 -2.48 6.11
C ALA A 277 2.43 -1.01 5.73
N ALA A 278 2.54 -0.70 4.44
CA ALA A 278 2.65 0.66 3.93
C ALA A 278 1.33 1.42 4.15
N SER A 279 1.44 2.71 4.43
CA SER A 279 0.29 3.61 4.62
C SER A 279 0.54 4.92 3.89
N PHE A 280 -0.49 5.46 3.24
CA PHE A 280 -0.41 6.80 2.69
C PHE A 280 -0.62 7.85 3.78
N ARG A 281 -1.49 7.56 4.75
CA ARG A 281 -1.70 8.41 5.93
C ARG A 281 -0.42 8.50 6.75
N ARG A 282 -0.05 9.71 7.14
CA ARG A 282 1.12 9.93 8.02
C ARG A 282 0.98 9.17 9.34
N SER A 283 2.07 8.55 9.77
CA SER A 283 2.17 7.85 11.05
C SER A 283 3.58 8.01 11.63
N LYS A 284 3.78 7.56 12.88
CA LYS A 284 5.10 7.58 13.54
C LYS A 284 5.98 6.38 13.18
N VAL A 285 5.41 5.38 12.52
CA VAL A 285 6.09 4.18 12.03
C VAL A 285 6.28 4.35 10.53
N TRP A 286 7.38 3.89 9.97
CA TRP A 286 7.59 3.92 8.53
C TRP A 286 7.63 2.49 7.99
N PHE A 287 7.26 2.34 6.72
CA PHE A 287 7.46 1.09 6.00
C PHE A 287 8.94 0.97 5.63
N PRO A 288 9.66 -0.09 6.04
CA PRO A 288 11.08 -0.21 5.73
C PRO A 288 11.31 -0.55 4.26
N MET A 289 11.82 0.42 3.51
CA MET A 289 12.25 0.22 2.13
C MET A 289 13.64 -0.40 2.13
N VAL A 290 13.74 -1.71 1.88
CA VAL A 290 15.03 -2.46 1.97
C VAL A 290 16.11 -1.96 1.01
N TRP A 291 15.74 -1.23 -0.04
CA TRP A 291 16.65 -0.54 -0.96
C TRP A 291 17.06 0.87 -0.48
N ALA A 292 16.35 1.43 0.50
CA ALA A 292 16.51 2.79 1.01
C ALA A 292 16.25 2.86 2.52
N MET A 293 16.88 1.98 3.32
CA MET A 293 16.56 1.79 4.75
C MET A 293 16.67 3.03 5.66
N ARG A 294 17.36 4.07 5.20
CA ARG A 294 17.51 5.36 5.93
C ARG A 294 16.45 6.39 5.54
N ASP A 295 15.64 6.10 4.52
CA ASP A 295 14.56 6.94 4.09
C ASP A 295 13.27 6.51 4.79
N HIS A 296 12.68 7.44 5.54
CA HIS A 296 11.48 7.22 6.34
C HIS A 296 10.26 7.94 5.75
N GLN A 297 10.31 8.35 4.48
CA GLN A 297 9.24 9.12 3.84
C GLN A 297 7.93 8.34 3.63
N VAL A 298 7.98 7.01 3.63
CA VAL A 298 6.81 6.14 3.48
C VAL A 298 6.27 5.75 4.85
N PRO A 299 5.11 6.26 5.28
CA PRO A 299 4.49 5.85 6.53
C PRO A 299 4.12 4.36 6.53
N GLY A 300 4.00 3.80 7.72
CA GLY A 300 3.61 2.41 7.87
C GLY A 300 2.89 2.11 9.18
N GLU A 301 2.46 0.85 9.29
CA GLU A 301 1.85 0.24 10.46
C GLU A 301 2.62 -1.04 10.79
N ASN A 302 3.03 -1.24 12.05
CA ASN A 302 3.57 -2.54 12.47
C ASN A 302 2.40 -3.51 12.66
N VAL A 303 2.26 -4.46 11.73
CA VAL A 303 1.16 -5.42 11.67
C VAL A 303 1.59 -6.82 12.13
N THR A 304 2.74 -6.93 12.79
CA THR A 304 3.35 -8.21 13.19
C THR A 304 2.37 -9.14 13.92
N ASP A 305 1.51 -8.60 14.78
CA ASP A 305 0.57 -9.39 15.57
C ASP A 305 -0.45 -10.18 14.72
N ARG A 306 -0.70 -9.78 13.47
CA ARG A 306 -1.59 -10.50 12.55
C ARG A 306 -0.96 -11.77 12.00
N TYR A 307 0.37 -11.84 12.01
CA TYR A 307 1.14 -12.94 11.43
C TYR A 307 1.81 -13.79 12.49
N ALA A 308 2.44 -13.16 13.48
CA ALA A 308 3.21 -13.81 14.50
C ALA A 308 2.32 -14.73 15.33
N LYS A 309 2.73 -16.00 15.43
CA LYS A 309 2.08 -16.97 16.32
C LYS A 309 2.94 -17.11 17.57
N LYS A 310 2.30 -17.23 18.74
CA LYS A 310 3.03 -17.59 19.96
C LYS A 310 3.74 -18.92 19.72
N ILE A 311 5.05 -18.94 19.97
CA ILE A 311 5.88 -20.14 19.81
C ILE A 311 5.35 -21.21 20.75
N ALA A 312 4.66 -22.21 20.21
CA ALA A 312 4.16 -23.33 20.97
C ALA A 312 5.30 -24.35 21.17
N GLY A 313 5.90 -24.35 22.37
CA GLY A 313 6.80 -25.41 22.85
C GLY A 313 7.94 -25.84 21.91
N PRO A 314 8.59 -26.97 22.22
CA PRO A 314 9.50 -27.61 21.27
C PRO A 314 8.68 -28.16 20.10
N ASN A 315 8.95 -27.71 18.87
CA ASN A 315 8.36 -28.29 17.68
C ASN A 315 8.98 -29.68 17.44
N PRO A 316 8.22 -30.79 17.53
CA PRO A 316 8.74 -32.14 17.32
C PRO A 316 9.20 -32.37 15.88
N THR A 317 8.88 -31.46 14.96
CA THR A 317 9.29 -31.53 13.56
C THR A 317 10.41 -30.55 13.22
N VAL A 318 11.05 -30.83 12.09
CA VAL A 318 11.92 -29.92 11.35
C VAL A 318 11.27 -29.66 9.99
N ARG A 319 11.27 -28.39 9.57
CA ARG A 319 10.81 -28.00 8.23
C ARG A 319 11.92 -28.28 7.22
N LEU A 320 11.80 -29.39 6.50
CA LEU A 320 12.67 -29.68 5.37
C LEU A 320 12.29 -28.76 4.21
N MET A 321 13.28 -28.11 3.60
CA MET A 321 13.15 -27.35 2.36
C MET A 321 13.96 -28.02 1.28
N VAL A 322 13.35 -28.26 0.13
CA VAL A 322 14.02 -28.91 -1.01
C VAL A 322 14.19 -27.90 -2.14
N ARG A 323 15.43 -27.69 -2.55
CA ARG A 323 15.81 -26.93 -3.74
C ARG A 323 16.31 -27.91 -4.79
N VAL A 324 15.79 -27.82 -6.01
CA VAL A 324 16.23 -28.65 -7.14
C VAL A 324 16.84 -27.73 -8.18
N VAL A 325 18.04 -28.05 -8.64
CA VAL A 325 18.77 -27.27 -9.66
C VAL A 325 19.24 -28.16 -10.82
N ASP A 326 19.32 -27.59 -12.01
CA ASP A 326 19.91 -28.25 -13.19
C ASP A 326 21.45 -28.20 -13.19
N SER A 327 22.06 -28.64 -14.30
CA SER A 327 23.52 -28.62 -14.49
C SER A 327 24.12 -27.22 -14.39
N ASP A 328 23.38 -26.20 -14.83
CA ASP A 328 23.74 -24.78 -14.81
C ASP A 328 23.54 -24.13 -13.43
N GLY A 329 22.95 -24.85 -12.47
CA GLY A 329 22.60 -24.34 -11.15
C GLY A 329 21.30 -23.52 -11.13
N LYS A 330 20.50 -23.55 -12.19
CA LYS A 330 19.19 -22.88 -12.24
C LYS A 330 18.14 -23.76 -11.59
N ARG A 331 17.22 -23.15 -10.86
CA ARG A 331 16.12 -23.85 -10.20
C ARG A 331 15.14 -24.42 -11.22
N VAL A 332 14.74 -25.68 -11.01
CA VAL A 332 13.81 -26.39 -11.90
C VAL A 332 12.64 -26.99 -11.13
N THR A 333 11.48 -27.01 -11.77
CA THR A 333 10.24 -27.61 -11.25
C THR A 333 10.19 -29.08 -11.63
N HIS A 334 10.28 -29.96 -10.64
CA HIS A 334 10.16 -31.41 -10.79
C HIS A 334 9.32 -32.00 -9.67
N LYS A 335 8.61 -33.09 -9.97
CA LYS A 335 8.03 -33.94 -8.94
C LYS A 335 9.15 -34.44 -8.03
N THR A 336 9.01 -34.17 -6.75
CA THR A 336 9.93 -34.49 -5.67
C THR A 336 9.19 -35.36 -4.67
N VAL A 337 9.78 -36.51 -4.33
CA VAL A 337 9.23 -37.44 -3.37
C VAL A 337 10.20 -37.53 -2.19
N VAL A 338 9.69 -37.40 -0.97
CA VAL A 338 10.46 -37.57 0.27
C VAL A 338 9.90 -38.75 1.04
N SER A 339 10.72 -39.77 1.25
CA SER A 339 10.35 -40.99 1.97
C SER A 339 11.16 -41.12 3.25
N GLY A 340 10.49 -41.43 4.36
CA GLY A 340 11.11 -41.83 5.63
C GLY A 340 10.63 -43.22 6.06
N PRO A 341 10.94 -43.66 7.29
CA PRO A 341 10.62 -45.01 7.75
C PRO A 341 9.12 -45.34 7.71
N GLU A 342 8.27 -44.36 8.04
CA GLU A 342 6.81 -44.55 8.18
C GLU A 342 6.00 -43.55 7.33
N PHE A 343 6.63 -42.79 6.45
CA PHE A 343 5.94 -41.79 5.65
C PHE A 343 6.51 -41.66 4.24
N LYS A 344 5.64 -41.23 3.33
CA LYS A 344 6.00 -40.81 1.98
C LYS A 344 5.19 -39.55 1.65
N LYS A 345 5.90 -38.45 1.35
CA LYS A 345 5.31 -37.17 0.96
C LYS A 345 5.80 -36.78 -0.43
N GLU A 346 5.01 -36.01 -1.17
CA GLU A 346 5.40 -35.55 -2.49
C GLU A 346 4.94 -34.12 -2.75
N GLY A 347 5.61 -33.47 -3.70
CA GLY A 347 5.26 -32.13 -4.19
C GLY A 347 6.11 -31.75 -5.39
N ALA A 348 5.87 -30.56 -5.93
CA ALA A 348 6.69 -30.01 -7.01
C ALA A 348 7.75 -29.05 -6.43
N SER A 349 9.01 -29.22 -6.81
CA SER A 349 10.05 -28.22 -6.54
C SER A 349 9.74 -26.90 -7.25
N ARG A 350 10.47 -25.84 -6.89
CA ARG A 350 10.19 -24.47 -7.33
C ARG A 350 11.24 -24.00 -8.32
N GLY A 351 10.82 -23.36 -9.41
CA GLY A 351 11.68 -22.92 -10.51
C GLY A 351 12.20 -21.49 -10.38
N GLU A 352 12.91 -20.99 -11.40
CA GLU A 352 13.50 -19.64 -11.43
C GLU A 352 12.48 -18.49 -11.41
N THR A 353 11.21 -18.77 -11.72
CA THR A 353 10.13 -17.78 -11.71
C THR A 353 9.37 -17.73 -10.39
N ASN A 354 9.77 -18.52 -9.39
CA ASN A 354 9.29 -18.41 -8.02
C ASN A 354 10.21 -17.49 -7.21
N ASP A 355 9.71 -16.90 -6.13
CA ASP A 355 10.55 -16.16 -5.19
C ASP A 355 11.76 -17.02 -4.75
N THR A 356 12.91 -16.39 -4.56
CA THR A 356 14.14 -17.06 -4.11
C THR A 356 13.99 -17.81 -2.79
N ASN A 357 13.03 -17.43 -1.96
CA ASN A 357 12.72 -18.06 -0.67
C ASN A 357 11.51 -19.02 -0.72
N ASP A 358 10.81 -19.13 -1.85
CA ASP A 358 9.74 -20.12 -2.05
C ASP A 358 10.39 -21.48 -2.30
N PHE A 359 10.42 -22.35 -1.30
CA PHE A 359 10.89 -23.73 -1.43
C PHE A 359 9.73 -24.71 -1.39
N LEU A 360 9.92 -25.91 -1.98
CA LEU A 360 9.08 -27.04 -1.61
C LEU A 360 9.41 -27.42 -0.17
N THR A 361 8.41 -27.43 0.72
CA THR A 361 8.63 -27.68 2.14
C THR A 361 7.80 -28.83 2.69
N PHE A 362 8.35 -29.52 3.68
CA PHE A 362 7.69 -30.60 4.41
C PHE A 362 8.02 -30.52 5.90
N ASP A 363 7.02 -30.61 6.77
CA ASP A 363 7.25 -30.84 8.20
C ASP A 363 7.49 -32.33 8.44
N LEU A 364 8.70 -32.67 8.90
CA LEU A 364 9.17 -34.04 9.09
C LEU A 364 9.64 -34.27 10.54
N PRO A 365 9.59 -35.52 11.06
CA PRO A 365 10.22 -35.84 12.34
C PRO A 365 11.70 -35.45 12.38
N ARG A 366 12.21 -35.13 13.57
CA ARG A 366 13.64 -34.87 13.81
C ARG A 366 14.44 -36.17 13.85
N ALA A 367 15.74 -36.09 13.54
CA ALA A 367 16.68 -37.20 13.68
C ALA A 367 16.32 -38.50 12.94
N VAL A 368 15.60 -38.41 11.82
CA VAL A 368 15.21 -39.59 11.00
C VAL A 368 15.96 -39.60 9.67
N GLU A 369 16.30 -40.79 9.19
CA GLU A 369 16.82 -40.96 7.83
C GLU A 369 15.68 -40.81 6.82
N ILE A 370 15.95 -40.02 5.78
CA ILE A 370 15.02 -39.80 4.67
C ILE A 370 15.75 -39.99 3.34
N GLU A 371 14.99 -40.39 2.31
CA GLU A 371 15.41 -40.41 0.92
C GLU A 371 14.59 -39.40 0.12
N ILE A 372 15.27 -38.50 -0.57
CA ILE A 372 14.69 -37.53 -1.49
C ILE A 372 14.93 -38.03 -2.91
N GLU A 373 13.85 -38.24 -3.66
CA GLU A 373 13.87 -38.70 -5.05
C GLU A 373 13.33 -37.62 -5.99
N VAL A 374 14.13 -37.25 -7.00
CA VAL A 374 13.78 -36.27 -8.03
C VAL A 374 14.32 -36.73 -9.37
N ALA A 375 13.44 -36.96 -10.34
CA ALA A 375 13.83 -37.37 -11.71
C ALA A 375 14.84 -38.53 -11.75
N GLY A 376 14.67 -39.54 -10.88
CA GLY A 376 15.57 -40.70 -10.77
C GLY A 376 16.85 -40.48 -9.94
N VAL A 377 17.18 -39.24 -9.60
CA VAL A 377 18.25 -38.93 -8.64
C VAL A 377 17.72 -39.18 -7.22
N LYS A 378 18.49 -39.94 -6.43
CA LYS A 378 18.18 -40.26 -5.03
C LYS A 378 19.26 -39.71 -4.12
N GLN A 379 18.85 -38.99 -3.07
CA GLN A 379 19.75 -38.47 -2.06
C GLN A 379 19.24 -38.84 -0.66
N LYS A 380 20.08 -39.54 0.10
CA LYS A 380 19.80 -39.85 1.50
C LYS A 380 20.31 -38.74 2.40
N VAL A 381 19.48 -38.32 3.36
CA VAL A 381 19.78 -37.26 4.31
C VAL A 381 19.20 -37.65 5.67
N ARG A 382 19.85 -37.24 6.76
CA ARG A 382 19.25 -37.31 8.11
C ARG A 382 18.66 -35.96 8.47
N THR A 383 17.42 -35.94 8.97
CA THR A 383 16.75 -34.70 9.38
C THR A 383 17.39 -34.11 10.63
N SER A 384 17.52 -32.78 10.70
CA SER A 384 18.23 -32.10 11.79
C SER A 384 17.63 -32.42 13.16
N GLU A 385 18.49 -32.62 14.15
CA GLU A 385 18.10 -32.90 15.53
C GLU A 385 17.74 -31.59 16.27
N THR A 386 18.48 -30.52 15.98
CA THR A 386 18.42 -29.25 16.72
C THR A 386 17.80 -28.12 15.92
N ASP A 387 18.00 -28.07 14.61
CA ASP A 387 17.56 -26.93 13.80
C ASP A 387 16.06 -26.96 13.57
N LYS A 388 15.45 -25.78 13.42
CA LYS A 388 14.02 -25.67 13.08
C LYS A 388 13.75 -25.95 11.61
N GLU A 389 14.73 -25.67 10.76
CA GLU A 389 14.60 -25.79 9.31
C GLU A 389 15.90 -26.39 8.73
N GLN A 390 15.79 -27.12 7.63
CA GLN A 390 16.93 -27.73 6.94
C GLN A 390 16.75 -27.61 5.42
N LEU A 391 17.68 -26.95 4.75
CA LEU A 391 17.70 -26.85 3.29
C LEU A 391 18.52 -28.00 2.70
N VAL A 392 17.94 -28.71 1.74
CA VAL A 392 18.65 -29.72 0.94
C VAL A 392 18.57 -29.33 -0.54
N GLU A 393 19.73 -29.25 -1.18
CA GLU A 393 19.82 -29.00 -2.62
C GLU A 393 20.06 -30.34 -3.36
N ILE A 394 19.25 -30.59 -4.39
CA ILE A 394 19.37 -31.73 -5.31
C ILE A 394 19.80 -31.19 -6.67
N LYS A 395 20.93 -31.67 -7.20
CA LYS A 395 21.44 -31.27 -8.51
C LYS A 395 21.15 -32.36 -9.56
N LEU A 396 20.45 -31.98 -10.63
CA LEU A 396 20.15 -32.84 -11.77
C LEU A 396 21.25 -32.71 -12.84
N GLY A 397 21.60 -33.81 -13.51
CA GLY A 397 22.54 -33.80 -14.64
C GLY A 397 24.02 -33.90 -14.25
N LYS A 398 24.41 -35.03 -13.63
CA LYS A 398 25.75 -35.59 -13.84
C LYS A 398 25.68 -36.65 -14.92
#